data_AF-A0A841RKL3-F1
#
_entry.id   AF-A0A841RKL3-F1
#
_cell.length_a   1.000
_cell.length_b   1.000
_cell.length_c   1.000
_cell.angle_alpha   90.00
_cell.angle_beta   90.00
_cell.angle_gamma   90.00
#
_symmetry.space_group_name_H-M   'P 1'
#
loop_
_entity.id
_entity.type
_entity.pdbx_description
1 polymer ?
#
loop_
_entity_poly.entity_id
_entity_poly.type
_entity_poly.pdbx_seq_one_letter_code
_entity_poly.pdbx_strand_id
1 'polypeptide(L)'
;MRIILEVLRFMLVFFIIATLTGLATVIITGPILTNFGLHPDEFVWIGFVIAIPVVYAIYKKKKWGNVMDRKIFWTSIAAIILLLAITPAATTEFLHTSKYAQSYGFPFPFLTLYVENGSQFLLPNLLSGKLTGSALHTGVFINFLLIYFVVFLGFFLKKRVLENRENTIG
;
A
#
# COMPACT_ATOMS: atom_id res chain seq x y z
N MET A 1 11.31 -17.35 -8.02
CA MET A 1 11.42 -15.90 -8.32
C MET A 1 10.24 -15.33 -9.12
N ARG A 2 9.62 -16.07 -10.06
CA ARG A 2 8.41 -15.61 -10.79
C ARG A 2 7.27 -15.19 -9.85
N ILE A 3 7.10 -15.92 -8.73
CA ILE A 3 6.11 -15.62 -7.68
C ILE A 3 6.32 -14.22 -7.08
N ILE A 4 7.56 -13.83 -6.75
CA ILE A 4 7.85 -12.53 -6.12
C ILE A 4 7.45 -11.38 -7.05
N LEU A 5 7.75 -11.49 -8.36
CA LEU A 5 7.36 -10.48 -9.34
C LEU A 5 5.84 -10.39 -9.54
N GLU A 6 5.13 -11.52 -9.51
CA GLU A 6 3.67 -11.53 -9.59
C GLU A 6 3.03 -10.96 -8.32
N VAL A 7 3.57 -11.28 -7.13
CA VAL A 7 3.13 -10.68 -5.86
C VAL A 7 3.38 -9.17 -5.86
N LEU A 8 4.56 -8.72 -6.30
CA LEU A 8 4.88 -7.30 -6.46
C LEU A 8 3.96 -6.60 -7.46
N ARG A 9 3.69 -7.21 -8.62
CA ARG A 9 2.76 -6.67 -9.60
C ARG A 9 1.34 -6.62 -9.03
N PHE A 10 0.93 -7.60 -8.25
CA PHE A 10 -0.40 -7.63 -7.65
C PHE A 10 -0.55 -6.49 -6.65
N MET A 11 0.43 -6.35 -5.76
CA MET A 11 0.48 -5.25 -4.80
C MET A 11 0.50 -3.89 -5.51
N LEU A 12 1.30 -3.72 -6.57
CA LEU A 12 1.34 -2.46 -7.32
C LEU A 12 -0.03 -2.10 -7.92
N VAL A 13 -0.68 -3.05 -8.61
CA VAL A 13 -2.00 -2.83 -9.22
C VAL A 13 -3.05 -2.56 -8.14
N PHE A 14 -2.96 -3.27 -7.01
CA PHE A 14 -3.80 -3.02 -5.84
C PHE A 14 -3.63 -1.62 -5.29
N PHE A 15 -2.41 -1.16 -5.05
CA PHE A 15 -2.17 0.19 -4.53
C PHE A 15 -2.61 1.28 -5.51
N ILE A 16 -2.39 1.09 -6.82
CA ILE A 16 -2.89 2.05 -7.83
C ILE A 16 -4.41 2.14 -7.74
N ILE A 17 -5.12 1.00 -7.72
CA ILE A 17 -6.58 1.00 -7.65
C ILE A 17 -7.07 1.58 -6.33
N ALA A 18 -6.49 1.17 -5.20
CA ALA A 18 -6.84 1.68 -3.86
C ALA A 18 -6.62 3.19 -3.75
N THR A 19 -5.56 3.72 -4.39
CA THR A 19 -5.30 5.17 -4.43
C THR A 19 -6.34 5.88 -5.27
N LEU A 20 -6.68 5.34 -6.46
CA LEU A 20 -7.71 5.92 -7.32
C LEU A 20 -9.09 5.89 -6.66
N THR A 21 -9.45 4.79 -5.99
CA THR A 21 -10.72 4.69 -5.26
C THR A 21 -10.73 5.61 -4.04
N GLY A 22 -9.63 5.70 -3.28
CA GLY A 22 -9.50 6.65 -2.17
C GLY A 22 -9.62 8.11 -2.61
N LEU A 23 -8.96 8.50 -3.70
CA LEU A 23 -9.11 9.84 -4.29
C LEU A 23 -10.54 10.09 -4.76
N ALA A 24 -11.18 9.11 -5.39
CA ALA A 24 -12.59 9.22 -5.79
C ALA A 24 -13.51 9.40 -4.56
N THR A 25 -13.26 8.68 -3.46
CA THR A 25 -14.00 8.87 -2.21
C THR A 25 -13.86 10.28 -1.67
N VAL A 26 -12.65 10.85 -1.66
CA VAL A 26 -12.43 12.22 -1.16
C VAL A 26 -13.05 13.28 -2.09
N ILE A 27 -12.86 13.16 -3.40
CA ILE A 27 -13.28 14.19 -4.37
C ILE A 27 -14.78 14.13 -4.64
N ILE A 28 -15.32 12.93 -4.83
CA ILE A 28 -16.71 12.72 -5.28
C ILE A 28 -17.63 12.55 -4.06
N THR A 29 -17.25 11.64 -3.16
CA THR A 29 -18.10 11.27 -2.02
C THR A 29 -17.91 12.23 -0.84
N GLY A 30 -16.75 12.89 -0.74
CA GLY A 30 -16.42 13.83 0.32
C GLY A 30 -17.47 14.93 0.53
N PRO A 31 -17.80 15.73 -0.51
CA PRO A 31 -18.80 16.79 -0.41
C PRO A 31 -20.18 16.28 0.01
N ILE A 32 -20.55 15.07 -0.43
CA ILE A 32 -21.83 14.44 -0.09
C ILE A 32 -21.83 14.05 1.38
N LEU A 33 -20.81 13.32 1.84
CA LEU A 33 -20.69 12.87 3.23
C LEU A 33 -20.64 14.04 4.22
N THR A 34 -19.92 15.10 3.88
CA THR A 34 -19.86 16.30 4.71
C THR A 34 -21.22 16.99 4.85
N ASN A 35 -22.08 16.95 3.83
CA ASN A 35 -23.45 17.47 3.94
C ASN A 35 -24.32 16.68 4.92
N PHE A 36 -23.98 15.42 5.19
CA PHE A 36 -24.62 14.57 6.21
C PHE A 36 -23.89 14.60 7.56
N GLY A 37 -22.87 15.45 7.72
CA GLY A 37 -22.08 15.53 8.95
C GLY A 37 -21.13 14.35 9.17
N LEU A 38 -20.86 13.56 8.13
CA LEU A 38 -19.94 12.43 8.18
C LEU A 38 -18.55 12.83 7.70
N HIS A 39 -17.51 12.32 8.37
CA HIS A 39 -16.11 12.56 7.99
C HIS A 39 -15.66 11.56 6.91
N PRO A 40 -15.25 12.02 5.70
CA PRO A 40 -14.88 11.13 4.60
C PRO A 40 -13.71 10.18 4.92
N ASP A 41 -12.84 10.59 5.83
CA ASP A 41 -11.68 9.83 6.28
C ASP A 41 -12.07 8.48 6.92
N GLU A 42 -13.26 8.42 7.53
CA GLU A 42 -13.82 7.20 8.13
C GLU A 42 -14.25 6.16 7.08
N PHE A 43 -14.34 6.54 5.80
CA PHE A 43 -14.83 5.68 4.71
C PHE A 43 -13.74 5.29 3.71
N VAL A 44 -12.50 5.76 3.89
CA VAL A 44 -11.37 5.45 3.00
C VAL A 44 -11.11 3.94 2.88
N TRP A 45 -11.42 3.17 3.94
CA TRP A 45 -11.30 1.71 3.95
C TRP A 45 -12.17 1.01 2.88
N ILE A 46 -13.31 1.61 2.50
CA ILE A 46 -14.19 1.08 1.45
C ILE A 46 -13.44 1.00 0.12
N GLY A 47 -12.57 1.98 -0.16
CA GLY A 47 -11.72 1.98 -1.36
C GLY A 47 -10.80 0.76 -1.43
N PHE A 48 -10.26 0.31 -0.29
CA PHE A 48 -9.44 -0.89 -0.21
C PHE A 48 -10.26 -2.18 -0.39
N VAL A 49 -11.47 -2.23 0.18
CA VAL A 49 -12.38 -3.37 0.00
C VAL A 49 -12.81 -3.51 -1.46
N ILE A 50 -13.09 -2.40 -2.15
CA ILE A 50 -13.41 -2.38 -3.59
C ILE A 50 -12.18 -2.71 -4.45
N ALA A 51 -10.98 -2.33 -4.04
CA ALA A 51 -9.77 -2.59 -4.81
C ALA A 51 -9.51 -4.09 -5.01
N ILE A 52 -9.77 -4.93 -4.00
CA ILE A 52 -9.54 -6.40 -4.06
C ILE A 52 -10.28 -7.07 -5.25
N PRO A 53 -11.62 -6.98 -5.39
CA PRO A 53 -12.33 -7.61 -6.49
C PRO A 53 -11.97 -6.99 -7.85
N VAL A 54 -11.67 -5.69 -7.91
CA VAL A 54 -11.26 -5.03 -9.17
C VAL A 54 -9.90 -5.56 -9.64
N VAL A 55 -8.91 -5.63 -8.74
CA VAL A 55 -7.58 -6.20 -9.06
C VAL A 55 -7.74 -7.65 -9.52
N TYR A 56 -8.55 -8.44 -8.81
CA TYR A 56 -8.83 -9.82 -9.19
C TYR A 56 -9.44 -9.92 -10.60
N ALA A 57 -10.41 -9.07 -10.93
CA ALA A 57 -11.02 -9.03 -12.25
C ALA A 57 -10.02 -8.66 -13.35
N ILE A 58 -9.11 -7.70 -13.10
CA ILE A 58 -8.03 -7.32 -14.04
C ILE A 58 -7.09 -8.50 -14.27
N TYR A 59 -6.66 -9.16 -13.20
CA TYR A 59 -5.76 -10.32 -13.28
C TYR A 59 -6.38 -11.45 -14.09
N LYS A 60 -7.65 -11.76 -13.83
CA LYS A 60 -8.42 -12.76 -14.59
C LYS A 60 -8.51 -12.40 -16.07
N LYS A 61 -8.83 -11.14 -16.41
CA LYS A 61 -8.98 -10.68 -17.80
C LYS A 61 -7.67 -10.67 -18.56
N LYS A 62 -6.58 -10.24 -17.92
CA LYS A 62 -5.24 -10.18 -18.54
C LYS A 62 -4.52 -11.51 -18.56
N LYS A 63 -5.10 -12.56 -17.96
CA LYS A 63 -4.47 -13.87 -17.77
C LYS A 63 -3.09 -13.74 -17.09
N TRP A 64 -2.92 -12.71 -16.26
CA TRP A 64 -1.70 -12.54 -15.49
C TRP A 64 -1.64 -13.59 -14.39
N GLY A 65 -0.50 -14.28 -14.31
CA GLY A 65 -0.39 -15.44 -13.45
C GLY A 65 -1.35 -16.56 -13.84
N ASN A 66 -1.60 -16.83 -15.13
CA ASN A 66 -2.51 -17.89 -15.63
C ASN A 66 -2.24 -19.29 -15.04
N VAL A 67 -1.05 -19.52 -14.49
CA VAL A 67 -0.79 -20.59 -13.50
C VAL A 67 -1.04 -19.98 -12.13
N MET A 68 -2.29 -19.65 -11.83
CA MET A 68 -2.64 -18.92 -10.62
C MET A 68 -2.72 -19.95 -9.52
N ASP A 69 -1.54 -20.36 -9.03
CA ASP A 69 -1.44 -21.22 -7.87
C ASP A 69 -2.19 -20.48 -6.75
N ARG A 70 -3.20 -21.11 -6.16
CA ARG A 70 -4.06 -20.54 -5.11
C ARG A 70 -3.19 -19.88 -4.02
N LYS A 71 -1.98 -20.42 -3.84
CA LYS A 71 -0.89 -19.87 -3.02
C LYS A 71 -0.53 -18.42 -3.36
N ILE A 72 -0.27 -18.04 -4.62
CA ILE A 72 0.16 -16.69 -5.01
C ILE A 72 -0.91 -15.65 -4.64
N PHE A 73 -2.18 -15.97 -4.93
CA PHE A 73 -3.30 -15.09 -4.59
C PHE A 73 -3.42 -14.88 -3.08
N TRP A 74 -3.40 -15.96 -2.29
CA TRP A 74 -3.44 -15.86 -0.84
C TRP A 74 -2.20 -15.19 -0.25
N THR A 75 -1.01 -15.41 -0.81
CA THR A 75 0.20 -14.71 -0.35
C THR A 75 0.13 -13.21 -0.66
N SER A 76 -0.45 -12.82 -1.80
CA SER A 76 -0.65 -11.41 -2.11
C SER A 76 -1.69 -10.77 -1.19
N ILE A 77 -2.79 -11.48 -0.90
CA ILE A 77 -3.78 -11.02 0.09
C ILE A 77 -3.15 -10.88 1.47
N ALA A 78 -2.41 -11.89 1.93
CA ALA A 78 -1.75 -11.87 3.22
C ALA A 78 -0.73 -10.71 3.31
N ALA A 79 0.05 -10.49 2.24
CA ALA A 79 0.97 -9.35 2.16
C ALA A 79 0.25 -8.01 2.20
N ILE A 80 -0.89 -7.87 1.51
CA ILE A 80 -1.73 -6.67 1.58
C ILE A 80 -2.30 -6.47 2.98
N ILE A 81 -2.84 -7.52 3.61
CA ILE A 81 -3.36 -7.45 4.98
C ILE A 81 -2.26 -7.04 5.95
N LEU A 82 -1.06 -7.62 5.85
CA LEU A 82 0.09 -7.24 6.68
C LEU A 82 0.49 -5.79 6.45
N LEU A 83 0.55 -5.31 5.20
CA LEU A 83 0.84 -3.91 4.90
C LEU A 83 -0.22 -2.96 5.46
N LEU A 84 -1.50 -3.29 5.30
CA LEU A 84 -2.61 -2.51 5.82
C LEU A 84 -2.63 -2.49 7.36
N ALA A 85 -2.36 -3.63 8.00
CA ALA A 85 -2.29 -3.75 9.46
C ALA A 85 -1.21 -2.85 10.07
N ILE A 86 -0.15 -2.56 9.31
CA ILE A 86 0.97 -1.72 9.73
C ILE A 86 0.81 -0.27 9.24
N THR A 87 -0.23 0.04 8.46
CA THR A 87 -0.53 1.42 8.06
C THR A 87 -1.29 2.11 9.20
N PRO A 88 -0.87 3.28 9.69
CA PRO A 88 -1.61 3.97 10.73
C PRO A 88 -2.92 4.54 10.20
N ALA A 89 -3.90 4.67 11.08
CA ALA A 89 -5.15 5.35 10.86
C ALA A 89 -4.90 6.80 10.40
N ALA A 90 -5.77 7.27 9.50
CA ALA A 90 -5.69 8.61 8.91
C ALA A 90 -5.82 9.73 9.95
N THR A 91 -6.50 9.48 11.06
CA THR A 91 -6.68 10.43 12.16
C THR A 91 -5.57 10.27 13.19
N THR A 92 -4.83 11.35 13.41
CA THR A 92 -3.91 11.47 14.56
C THR A 92 -4.69 12.20 15.64
N GLU A 93 -4.96 11.54 16.76
CA GLU A 93 -5.63 12.19 17.89
C GLU A 93 -4.60 13.00 18.67
N PHE A 94 -4.79 14.32 18.72
CA PHE A 94 -3.98 15.19 19.56
C PHE A 94 -4.38 14.97 21.03
N LEU A 95 -3.56 14.24 21.78
CA LEU A 95 -3.73 14.15 23.23
C LEU A 95 -3.21 15.40 23.94
N HIS A 96 -2.16 16.02 23.41
CA HIS A 96 -1.56 17.23 23.99
C HIS A 96 -0.76 17.98 22.93
N THR A 97 -0.37 19.23 23.23
CA THR A 97 0.52 20.06 22.38
C THR A 97 1.80 19.39 21.91
N SER A 98 2.30 18.38 22.64
CA SER A 98 3.50 17.61 22.30
C SER A 98 3.28 16.11 22.14
N LYS A 99 2.05 15.62 22.32
CA LYS A 99 1.74 14.18 22.35
C LYS A 99 0.64 13.82 21.35
N TYR A 100 0.96 12.86 20.51
CA TYR A 100 0.09 12.33 19.46
C TYR A 100 -0.28 10.89 19.80
N ALA A 101 -1.55 10.54 19.68
CA ALA A 101 -1.97 9.15 19.57
C ALA A 101 -2.12 8.79 18.10
N GLN A 102 -1.43 7.73 17.69
CA GLN A 102 -1.55 7.16 16.36
C GLN A 102 -2.00 5.72 16.48
N SER A 103 -3.19 5.44 15.99
CA SER A 103 -3.74 4.10 15.95
C SER A 103 -3.31 3.39 14.66
N TYR A 104 -3.04 2.10 14.74
CA TYR A 104 -2.70 1.19 13.65
C TYR A 104 -3.74 0.08 13.60
N GLY A 105 -4.07 -0.33 12.39
CA GLY A 105 -4.92 -1.48 12.17
C GLY A 105 -5.95 -1.27 11.07
N PHE A 106 -6.28 -2.37 10.41
CA PHE A 106 -7.27 -2.44 9.36
C PHE A 106 -8.12 -3.72 9.53
N PRO A 107 -9.45 -3.65 9.35
CA PRO A 107 -10.26 -2.46 9.08
C PRO A 107 -10.54 -1.62 10.35
N PHE A 108 -10.24 -2.16 11.53
CA PHE A 108 -10.38 -1.47 12.81
C PHE A 108 -9.01 -1.22 13.43
N PRO A 109 -8.81 -0.08 14.12
CA PRO A 109 -7.59 0.15 14.89
C PRO A 109 -7.49 -0.88 16.01
N PHE A 110 -6.34 -1.55 16.13
CA PHE A 110 -6.06 -2.53 17.19
C PHE A 110 -4.79 -2.21 18.00
N LEU A 111 -3.96 -1.27 17.52
CA LEU A 111 -2.73 -0.87 18.20
C LEU A 111 -2.62 0.65 18.22
N THR A 112 -2.72 1.27 19.39
CA THR A 112 -2.52 2.72 19.55
C THR A 112 -1.13 3.00 20.13
N LEU A 113 -0.34 3.78 19.41
CA LEU A 113 0.98 4.24 19.84
C LEU A 113 0.91 5.70 20.26
N TYR A 114 1.45 5.99 21.42
CA TYR A 114 1.63 7.36 21.91
C TYR A 114 3.03 7.84 21.53
N VAL A 115 3.09 8.88 20.71
CA VAL A 115 4.31 9.37 20.08
C VAL A 115 4.53 10.81 20.54
N GLU A 116 5.72 11.11 21.05
CA GLU A 116 6.12 12.47 21.40
C GLU A 116 6.64 13.21 20.16
N ASN A 117 6.39 14.51 20.12
CA ASN A 117 6.79 15.39 19.02
C ASN A 117 8.31 15.29 18.77
N GLY A 118 8.71 14.79 17.60
CA GLY A 118 10.12 14.60 17.21
C GLY A 118 10.65 13.18 17.37
N SER A 119 9.89 12.24 17.93
CA SER A 119 10.27 10.83 17.95
C SER A 119 10.09 10.16 16.58
N GLN A 120 11.02 9.26 16.22
CA GLN A 120 10.97 8.54 14.96
C GLN A 120 9.86 7.49 15.00
N PHE A 121 9.04 7.42 13.94
CA PHE A 121 7.97 6.44 13.83
C PHE A 121 8.50 5.01 13.82
N LEU A 122 7.67 4.06 14.27
CA LEU A 122 7.98 2.63 14.37
C LEU A 122 8.39 2.01 13.01
N LEU A 123 8.01 2.66 11.90
CA LEU A 123 8.56 2.41 10.57
C LEU A 123 9.31 3.65 10.07
N PRO A 124 10.63 3.57 9.85
CA PRO A 124 11.37 4.63 9.20
C PRO A 124 10.89 4.75 7.75
N ASN A 125 10.08 5.76 7.47
CA ASN A 125 9.72 6.13 6.12
C ASN A 125 10.83 7.06 5.58
N LEU A 126 11.51 6.63 4.51
CA LEU A 126 12.65 7.32 3.87
C LEU A 126 12.33 8.77 3.46
N LEU A 127 11.04 9.11 3.31
CA LEU A 127 10.55 10.43 2.92
C LEU A 127 9.62 11.06 3.98
N SER A 128 9.50 10.47 5.17
CA SER A 128 8.67 11.01 6.26
C SER A 128 9.35 12.13 7.04
N GLY A 129 9.66 13.24 6.37
CA GLY A 129 9.84 14.50 7.09
C GLY A 129 8.50 14.93 7.67
N LYS A 130 8.24 14.72 8.98
CA LYS A 130 7.08 15.25 9.72
C LYS A 130 5.70 15.06 9.05
N LEU A 131 5.51 14.01 8.25
CA LEU A 131 4.24 13.79 7.53
C LEU A 131 3.20 13.17 8.48
N THR A 132 2.11 13.89 8.72
CA THR A 132 0.94 13.42 9.48
C THR A 132 -0.27 13.23 8.56
N GLY A 133 -1.24 12.41 8.97
CA GLY A 133 -2.51 12.21 8.24
C GLY A 133 -2.35 11.59 6.85
N SER A 134 -3.13 12.07 5.87
CA SER A 134 -3.16 11.54 4.50
C SER A 134 -1.80 11.52 3.79
N ALA A 135 -0.91 12.46 4.14
CA ALA A 135 0.45 12.52 3.61
C ALA A 135 1.32 11.32 4.02
N LEU A 136 1.01 10.64 5.14
CA LEU A 136 1.69 9.44 5.57
C LEU A 136 1.34 8.25 4.67
N HIS A 137 0.07 8.11 4.26
CA HIS A 137 -0.35 7.10 3.27
C HIS A 137 0.36 7.29 1.94
N THR A 138 0.49 8.54 1.48
CA THR A 138 1.25 8.88 0.28
C THR A 138 2.74 8.52 0.44
N GLY A 139 3.35 8.80 1.59
CA GLY A 139 4.73 8.43 1.87
C GLY A 139 4.99 6.91 1.88
N VAL A 140 4.08 6.14 2.48
CA VAL A 140 4.14 4.66 2.45
C VAL A 140 4.00 4.15 1.02
N PHE A 141 3.09 4.72 0.23
CA PHE A 141 2.92 4.37 -1.18
C PHE A 141 4.18 4.68 -2.02
N ILE A 142 4.79 5.84 -1.83
CA ILE A 142 6.03 6.22 -2.54
C ILE A 142 7.18 5.28 -2.13
N ASN A 143 7.31 4.93 -0.84
CA ASN A 143 8.31 3.94 -0.42
C ASN A 143 8.09 2.58 -1.06
N PHE A 144 6.83 2.14 -1.14
CA PHE A 144 6.50 0.90 -1.83
C PHE A 144 6.88 0.96 -3.32
N LEU A 145 6.60 2.08 -4.00
CA LEU A 145 7.01 2.29 -5.39
C LEU A 145 8.54 2.25 -5.56
N LEU A 146 9.29 2.89 -4.66
CA LEU A 146 10.75 2.88 -4.68
C LEU A 146 11.31 1.46 -4.50
N ILE A 147 10.81 0.72 -3.52
CA ILE A 147 11.21 -0.68 -3.28
C ILE A 147 10.87 -1.55 -4.50
N TYR A 148 9.65 -1.40 -5.04
CA TYR A 148 9.23 -2.09 -6.25
C TYR A 148 10.20 -1.82 -7.40
N PHE A 149 10.56 -0.55 -7.63
CA PHE A 149 11.44 -0.16 -8.72
C PHE A 149 12.86 -0.70 -8.54
N VAL A 150 13.42 -0.64 -7.33
CA VAL A 150 14.74 -1.20 -7.01
C VAL A 150 14.78 -2.71 -7.24
N VAL A 151 13.77 -3.44 -6.76
CA VAL A 151 13.69 -4.89 -6.95
C VAL A 151 13.49 -5.25 -8.43
N PHE A 152 12.64 -4.51 -9.14
CA PHE A 152 12.41 -4.71 -10.56
C PHE A 152 13.67 -4.45 -11.39
N LEU A 153 14.39 -3.35 -11.10
CA LEU A 153 15.64 -3.01 -11.78
C LEU A 153 16.74 -4.05 -11.50
N GLY A 154 16.90 -4.47 -10.24
CA GLY A 154 17.85 -5.51 -9.86
C GLY A 154 17.59 -6.83 -10.60
N PHE A 155 16.30 -7.19 -10.78
CA PHE A 155 15.93 -8.35 -11.59
C PHE A 155 16.29 -8.17 -13.07
N PHE A 156 15.98 -7.01 -13.65
CA PHE A 156 16.27 -6.72 -15.05
C PHE A 156 17.78 -6.76 -15.36
N LEU A 157 18.59 -6.19 -14.47
CA LEU A 157 20.06 -6.21 -14.57
C LEU A 157 20.60 -7.64 -14.45
N LYS A 158 20.12 -8.42 -13.46
CA LYS A 158 20.54 -9.82 -13.30
C LYS A 158 20.22 -10.67 -14.54
N LYS A 159 19.04 -10.45 -15.15
CA LYS A 159 18.64 -11.16 -16.36
C LYS A 159 19.60 -10.87 -17.52
N ARG A 160 19.95 -9.60 -17.76
CA ARG A 160 20.90 -9.22 -18.82
C ARG A 160 22.30 -9.80 -18.61
N VAL A 161 22.77 -9.86 -17.36
CA VAL A 161 24.08 -10.47 -17.04
C VAL A 161 24.09 -11.96 -17.36
N LEU A 162 22.99 -12.68 -17.12
CA LEU A 162 22.87 -14.10 -17.45
C LEU A 162 22.84 -14.33 -18.97
N GLU A 163 22.05 -13.56 -19.71
CA GLU A 163 21.98 -13.64 -21.19
C GLU A 163 23.36 -13.34 -21.84
N ASN A 164 24.10 -12.35 -21.32
CA ASN A 164 25.43 -12.02 -21.83
C ASN A 164 26.48 -13.14 -21.56
N ARG A 165 26.34 -13.91 -20.48
CA ARG A 165 27.22 -15.05 -20.17
C ARG A 165 26.95 -16.25 -21.07
N GLU A 166 25.69 -16.50 -21.43
CA GLU A 166 25.34 -17.57 -22.36
C GLU A 166 25.89 -17.29 -23.77
N ASN A 167 25.84 -16.03 -24.22
CA ASN A 167 26.36 -15.60 -25.53
C ASN A 167 27.89 -15.56 -25.63
N THR A 168 28.63 -15.66 -24.52
CA THR A 168 30.11 -15.67 -24.52
C THR A 168 30.70 -17.08 -24.43
N ILE A 169 29.87 -18.10 -24.19
CA ILE A 169 30.30 -19.51 -24.03
C ILE A 169 29.84 -20.38 -25.21
N GLY A 170 28.87 -19.93 -26.02
CA GLY A 170 28.43 -20.58 -27.26
C GLY A 170 29.13 -20.03 -28.50
#